data_AF-A0A7V4H0S2-F1
#
_entry.id   AF-A0A7V4H0S2-F1
#
_cell.length_a   1.000
_cell.length_b   1.000
_cell.length_c   1.000
_cell.angle_alpha   90.00
_cell.angle_beta   90.00
_cell.angle_gamma   90.00
#
_symmetry.space_group_name_H-M   'P 1'
#
loop_
_entity.id
_entity.type
_entity.pdbx_description
1 polymer ?
#
loop_
_entity_poly.entity_id
_entity_poly.type
_entity_poly.pdbx_seq_one_letter_code
_entity_poly.pdbx_strand_id
1 'polypeptide(L)'
;MKLWQAVNPSARDFRLVSIGPAYKSTPLEEVSPGVYLARVPPPASGWTAYFVELTFDTGRRHPMKFTTPVRVAPERLTFPPPAAEKPR
;
A
#
# COMPACT_ATOMS: atom_id res chain seq x y z
N MET A 1 -12.11 -8.87 -3.07
CA MET A 1 -10.98 -7.91 -3.08
C MET A 1 -9.78 -8.50 -2.34
N LYS A 2 -8.56 -7.98 -2.57
CA LYS A 2 -7.36 -8.37 -1.81
C LYS A 2 -6.65 -7.14 -1.26
N LEU A 3 -6.18 -7.22 -0.02
CA LEU A 3 -5.27 -6.26 0.58
C LEU A 3 -3.84 -6.79 0.45
N TRP A 4 -2.99 -6.05 -0.24
CA TRP A 4 -1.56 -6.35 -0.40
C TRP A 4 -0.74 -5.53 0.58
N GLN A 5 0.24 -6.14 1.25
CA GLN A 5 1.06 -5.52 2.28
C GLN A 5 2.50 -6.00 2.23
N ALA A 6 3.46 -5.11 2.49
CA ALA A 6 4.87 -5.42 2.72
C ALA A 6 5.43 -4.56 3.85
N VAL A 7 6.18 -5.18 4.78
CA VAL A 7 6.82 -4.49 5.91
C VAL A 7 8.30 -4.34 5.63
N ASN A 8 8.83 -3.13 5.80
CA ASN A 8 10.26 -2.85 5.85
C ASN A 8 10.60 -2.19 7.19
N PRO A 9 11.28 -2.90 8.12
CA PRO A 9 11.59 -2.36 9.44
C PRO A 9 12.69 -1.28 9.41
N SER A 10 13.45 -1.18 8.32
CA SER A 10 14.69 -0.40 8.26
C SER A 10 14.60 0.84 7.36
N ALA A 11 13.80 0.82 6.29
CA ALA A 11 13.73 1.92 5.33
C ALA A 11 12.35 2.09 4.70
N ARG A 12 12.05 3.30 4.21
CA ARG A 12 10.84 3.58 3.40
C ARG A 12 11.07 3.24 1.92
N ASP A 13 11.57 2.03 1.66
CA ASP A 13 11.83 1.50 0.32
C ASP A 13 11.24 0.09 0.22
N PHE A 14 10.38 -0.14 -0.78
CA PHE A 14 9.62 -1.38 -0.95
C PHE A 14 9.87 -2.06 -2.30
N ARG A 15 10.93 -1.65 -3.00
CA ARG A 15 11.31 -2.27 -4.28
C ARG A 15 11.80 -3.70 -4.03
N LEU A 16 11.56 -4.57 -5.03
CA LEU A 16 11.99 -5.97 -5.00
C LEU A 16 13.49 -6.13 -4.67
N VAL A 17 14.34 -5.25 -5.21
CA VAL A 17 15.79 -5.26 -4.97
C VAL A 17 16.17 -4.95 -3.52
N SER A 18 15.31 -4.24 -2.80
CA SER A 18 15.57 -3.76 -1.44
C SER A 18 15.04 -4.72 -0.38
N ILE A 19 13.87 -5.34 -0.61
CA ILE A 19 13.18 -6.15 0.40
C ILE A 19 12.80 -7.57 -0.07
N GLY A 20 13.18 -7.95 -1.29
CA GLY A 20 12.74 -9.22 -1.89
C GLY A 20 11.23 -9.24 -2.16
N PRO A 21 10.65 -10.43 -2.47
CA PRO A 21 9.22 -10.59 -2.74
C PRO A 21 8.39 -10.59 -1.45
N ALA A 22 8.46 -9.51 -0.68
CA ALA A 22 7.86 -9.41 0.65
C ALA A 22 6.35 -9.10 0.65
N TYR A 23 5.77 -8.73 -0.49
CA TYR A 23 4.34 -8.44 -0.60
C TYR A 23 3.49 -9.70 -0.40
N LYS A 24 2.59 -9.65 0.58
CA LYS A 24 1.61 -10.70 0.87
C LYS A 24 0.20 -10.16 0.69
N SER A 25 -0.68 -10.97 0.11
CA SER A 25 -2.10 -10.64 -0.04
C SER A 25 -2.95 -11.34 1.02
N THR A 26 -3.88 -10.61 1.62
CA THR A 26 -4.98 -11.18 2.41
C THR A 26 -6.32 -10.86 1.73
N PRO A 27 -7.32 -11.74 1.82
CA PRO A 27 -8.67 -11.40 1.35
C PRO A 27 -9.20 -10.20 2.15
N LEU A 28 -9.94 -9.32 1.47
CA LEU A 28 -10.64 -8.19 2.09
C LEU A 28 -12.14 -8.47 2.04
N GLU A 29 -12.76 -8.53 3.21
CA GLU A 29 -14.18 -8.76 3.38
C GLU A 29 -14.97 -7.45 3.26
N GLU A 30 -16.20 -7.59 2.79
CA GLU A 30 -17.15 -6.50 2.67
C GLU A 30 -17.72 -6.17 4.05
N VAL A 31 -17.77 -4.88 4.41
CA VAL A 31 -18.34 -4.42 5.69
C VAL A 31 -19.79 -3.98 5.56
N SER A 32 -20.21 -3.62 4.35
CA SER A 32 -21.59 -3.35 3.94
C SER A 32 -21.64 -3.39 2.40
N PRO A 33 -22.82 -3.49 1.75
CA PRO A 33 -22.90 -3.69 0.30
C PRO A 33 -22.07 -2.69 -0.51
N GLY A 34 -21.07 -3.19 -1.24
CA GLY A 34 -20.11 -2.43 -2.04
C GLY A 34 -18.98 -1.75 -1.26
N VAL A 35 -18.96 -1.85 0.07
CA VAL A 35 -18.03 -1.12 0.95
C VAL A 35 -17.02 -2.07 1.57
N TYR A 36 -15.74 -1.75 1.36
CA TYR A 36 -14.62 -2.52 1.86
C TYR A 36 -13.70 -1.62 2.69
N LEU A 37 -13.17 -2.15 3.78
CA LEU A 37 -12.34 -1.40 4.70
C LEU A 37 -10.99 -2.07 4.93
N ALA A 38 -9.92 -1.47 4.39
CA ALA A 38 -8.55 -1.91 4.62
C ALA A 38 -7.92 -1.12 5.77
N ARG A 39 -7.77 -1.74 6.94
CA ARG A 39 -7.02 -1.18 8.08
C ARG A 39 -5.62 -1.77 8.12
N VAL A 40 -4.61 -0.92 7.98
CA VAL A 40 -3.19 -1.32 8.10
C VAL A 40 -2.57 -0.52 9.24
N PRO A 41 -2.37 -1.12 10.43
CA PRO A 41 -1.70 -0.42 11.52
C PRO A 41 -0.21 -0.19 11.17
N PRO A 42 0.41 0.87 11.69
CA PRO A 42 1.86 1.02 11.64
C PRO A 42 2.55 -0.22 12.24
N PRO A 43 3.68 -0.67 11.66
CA PRO A 43 4.45 -1.76 12.24
C PRO A 43 5.16 -1.28 13.53
N ALA A 44 5.61 -2.22 14.35
CA ALA A 44 6.40 -1.91 15.55
C ALA A 44 7.67 -1.10 15.24
N SER A 45 8.26 -1.31 14.06
CA SER A 45 9.40 -0.55 13.55
C SER A 45 9.31 -0.37 12.02
N GLY A 46 9.88 0.73 11.53
CA GLY A 46 9.96 1.03 10.10
C GLY A 46 8.63 1.47 9.48
N TRP A 47 8.30 0.88 8.33
CA TRP A 47 7.14 1.24 7.52
C TRP A 47 6.47 0.01 6.87
N THR A 48 5.17 0.11 6.66
CA THR A 48 4.37 -0.86 5.90
C THR A 48 3.82 -0.18 4.65
N ALA A 49 4.12 -0.71 3.47
CA ALA A 49 3.45 -0.34 2.23
C ALA A 49 2.25 -1.24 2.00
N TYR A 50 1.15 -0.66 1.53
CA TYR A 50 -0.08 -1.40 1.27
C TYR A 50 -0.92 -0.79 0.16
N PHE A 51 -1.72 -1.62 -0.49
CA PHE A 51 -2.70 -1.22 -1.52
C PHE A 51 -3.79 -2.30 -1.65
N VAL A 52 -4.90 -1.96 -2.31
CA VAL A 52 -6.00 -2.90 -2.56
C VAL A 52 -6.00 -3.31 -4.03
N GLU A 53 -6.13 -4.61 -4.29
CA GLU A 53 -6.44 -5.20 -5.60
C GLU A 53 -7.93 -5.52 -5.71
N LEU A 54 -8.54 -5.00 -6.77
CA LEU A 54 -9.90 -5.26 -7.18
C LEU A 54 -9.88 -6.24 -8.35
N THR A 55 -10.77 -7.23 -8.32
CA THR A 55 -10.96 -8.16 -9.43
C THR A 55 -12.42 -8.10 -9.82
N PHE A 56 -12.69 -7.72 -11.07
CA PHE A 56 -14.03 -7.66 -11.65
C PHE A 56 -14.15 -8.78 -12.68
N ASP A 57 -15.19 -9.60 -12.52
CA ASP A 57 -15.59 -10.51 -13.57
C ASP A 57 -16.19 -9.71 -14.73
N THR A 58 -15.70 -9.96 -15.94
CA THR A 58 -16.15 -9.28 -17.16
C THR A 58 -16.89 -10.23 -18.10
N GLY A 59 -17.15 -11.48 -17.68
CA GLY A 59 -17.71 -12.53 -18.54
C GLY A 59 -16.75 -12.98 -19.66
N ARG A 60 -15.47 -12.61 -19.58
CA ARG A 60 -14.42 -12.97 -20.53
C ARG A 60 -13.43 -13.97 -19.92
N ARG A 61 -12.54 -14.51 -20.75
CA ARG A 61 -11.50 -15.48 -20.34
C ARG A 61 -10.66 -15.00 -19.15
N HIS A 62 -10.37 -13.71 -19.08
CA HIS A 62 -9.55 -13.13 -18.01
C HIS A 62 -10.32 -12.02 -17.29
N PRO A 63 -10.37 -12.04 -15.95
CA PRO A 63 -11.00 -10.97 -15.19
C PRO A 63 -10.17 -9.69 -15.28
N MET A 64 -10.83 -8.55 -15.11
CA MET A 64 -10.15 -7.26 -15.08
C MET A 64 -9.66 -6.97 -13.66
N LYS A 65 -8.39 -6.58 -13.55
CA LYS A 65 -7.75 -6.27 -12.27
C LYS A 65 -7.35 -4.80 -12.20
N PHE A 66 -7.66 -4.17 -11.08
CA PHE A 66 -7.25 -2.80 -10.78
C PHE A 66 -6.61 -2.75 -9.41
N THR A 67 -5.75 -1.76 -9.21
CA THR A 67 -5.13 -1.48 -7.92
C THR A 67 -5.35 -0.03 -7.53
N THR A 68 -5.53 0.22 -6.24
CA THR A 68 -5.40 1.58 -5.70
C THR A 68 -3.93 2.03 -5.75
N PRO A 69 -3.65 3.33 -5.59
CA PRO A 69 -2.30 3.79 -5.28
C PRO A 69 -1.75 3.10 -4.03
N VAL A 70 -0.43 2.99 -3.95
CA VAL A 70 0.27 2.51 -2.75
C VAL A 70 0.24 3.59 -1.67
N ARG A 71 -0.13 3.18 -0.46
CA ARG A 71 -0.02 3.98 0.75
C ARG A 71 1.06 3.40 1.66
N VAL A 72 1.62 4.23 2.54
CA VAL A 72 2.70 3.83 3.45
C VAL A 72 2.38 4.32 4.86
N ALA A 73 2.36 3.41 5.83
CA ALA A 73 2.17 3.70 7.25
C ALA A 73 3.47 3.44 8.04
N PRO A 74 3.83 4.28 9.03
CA PRO A 74 3.18 5.54 9.38
C PRO A 74 3.45 6.63 8.33
N GLU A 75 2.50 7.55 8.17
CA GLU A 75 2.62 8.70 7.27
C GLU A 75 3.45 9.82 7.93
N ARG A 76 4.77 9.61 7.93
CA ARG A 76 5.76 10.57 8.45
C ARG A 76 6.79 10.91 7.39
N LEU A 77 7.17 12.19 7.32
CA LEU A 77 8.31 12.64 6.52
C LEU A 77 9.60 12.29 7.26
N THR A 78 10.54 11.64 6.59
CA THR A 78 11.86 11.33 7.16
C THR A 78 12.82 12.52 7.12
N PHE A 79 12.47 13.57 6.38
CA PHE A 79 13.26 14.79 6.23
C PHE A 79 12.35 16.02 6.35
N PRO A 80 12.85 17.14 6.90
CA PRO A 80 12.11 18.39 6.89
C PRO A 80 11.85 18.84 5.44
N PRO A 81 10.80 19.65 5.21
CA PRO A 81 10.62 20.31 3.93
C PRO A 81 11.88 21.13 3.59
N PRO A 82 12.21 21.30 2.29
CA PRO A 82 13.29 22.18 1.87
C PRO A 82 13.12 23.57 2.50
N ALA A 83 14.22 24.20 2.89
CA ALA A 83 14.18 25.59 3.33
C ALA A 83 13.58 26.45 2.20
N ALA A 84 12.68 27.38 2.55
CA ALA A 84 12.13 28.31 1.58
C ALA A 84 13.28 29.11 0.95
N GLU A 85 13.43 29.01 -0.37
CA GLU A 85 14.39 29.82 -1.11
C GLU A 85 13.93 31.27 -1.04
N LYS A 86 14.83 32.19 -0.69
CA LYS A 86 14.48 33.62 -0.65
C LYS A 86 14.13 34.06 -2.07
N PRO A 87 13.03 34.81 -2.27
CA PRO A 87 12.70 35.34 -3.59
C PRO A 87 13.88 36.17 -4.11
N ARG A 88 14.22 35.96 -5.38
CA ARG A 88 15.33 36.62 -6.08
C ARG A 88 15.03 38.09 -6.36
#